data_AF-A0A962UI45-F1
#
_entry.id   AF-A0A962UI45-F1
#
_cell.length_a   1.000
_cell.length_b   1.000
_cell.length_c   1.000
_cell.angle_alpha   90.00
_cell.angle_beta   90.00
_cell.angle_gamma   90.00
#
_symmetry.space_group_name_H-M   'P 1'
#
loop_
_entity.id
_entity.type
_entity.pdbx_description
1 polymer ?
#
loop_
_entity_poly.entity_id
_entity_poly.type
_entity_poly.pdbx_seq_one_letter_code
_entity_poly.pdbx_strand_id
1 'polypeptide(L)'
;AQGAARYLGRAYDRLESWPLAITSYNHGVGGMARAKGEFGDNIDAIVQGYAGKGFGFASRNFYTEFLAAREIARNPQRFFPEGVAYEPPLNLDRIRLRQAVDAPTLASYYEVNLDELITLNRAWKSVAHSGKRPLPAGSMIWLPAGTMMRLAQRGAASRALVLAEPVSTARLR
;
A
#
# COMPACT_ATOMS: atom_id res chain seq x y z
N ALA A 1 2.74 1.79 0.55
CA ALA A 1 4.10 1.41 0.08
C ALA A 1 4.54 0.01 0.55
N GLN A 2 4.62 -0.29 1.85
CA GLN A 2 5.20 -1.55 2.36
C GLN A 2 4.56 -2.84 1.81
N GLY A 3 3.23 -2.87 1.66
CA GLY A 3 2.52 -4.03 1.10
C GLY A 3 2.94 -4.34 -0.34
N ALA A 4 3.00 -3.31 -1.19
CA ALA A 4 3.43 -3.45 -2.59
C ALA A 4 4.90 -3.85 -2.70
N ALA A 5 5.79 -3.24 -1.90
CA ALA A 5 7.22 -3.61 -1.89
C ALA A 5 7.43 -5.07 -1.49
N ARG A 6 6.74 -5.54 -0.43
CA ARG A 6 6.78 -6.96 -0.02
C ARG A 6 6.18 -7.91 -1.05
N TYR A 7 5.16 -7.46 -1.79
CA TYR A 7 4.60 -8.25 -2.88
C TYR A 7 5.63 -8.37 -4.01
N LEU A 8 6.18 -7.26 -4.48
CA LEU A 8 7.11 -7.22 -5.60
C LEU A 8 8.40 -7.98 -5.29
N GLY A 9 8.92 -7.91 -4.06
CA GLY A 9 10.04 -8.75 -3.63
C GLY A 9 9.73 -10.24 -3.79
N ARG A 10 8.60 -10.71 -3.25
CA ARG A 10 8.19 -12.13 -3.41
C ARG A 10 7.88 -12.52 -4.86
N ALA A 11 7.37 -11.58 -5.66
CA ALA A 11 7.15 -11.82 -7.07
C ALA A 11 8.48 -11.97 -7.81
N TYR A 12 9.50 -11.17 -7.47
CA TYR A 12 10.85 -11.29 -7.98
C TYR A 12 11.48 -12.62 -7.54
N ASP A 13 11.40 -12.99 -6.26
CA ASP A 13 11.94 -14.28 -5.78
C ASP A 13 11.35 -15.49 -6.53
N ARG A 14 10.12 -15.38 -7.02
CA ARG A 14 9.43 -16.44 -7.77
C ARG A 14 9.68 -16.40 -9.27
N LEU A 15 9.80 -15.21 -9.87
CA LEU A 15 9.86 -15.02 -11.32
C LEU A 15 11.28 -14.71 -11.80
N GLU A 16 12.18 -14.32 -10.91
CA GLU A 16 13.60 -13.97 -11.14
C GLU A 16 13.79 -12.93 -12.26
N SER A 17 12.77 -12.11 -12.50
CA SER A 17 12.77 -11.11 -13.56
C SER A 17 11.93 -9.92 -13.10
N TRP A 18 12.57 -8.75 -13.02
CA TRP A 18 11.90 -7.50 -12.64
C TRP A 18 10.76 -7.12 -13.59
N PRO A 19 10.91 -7.19 -14.93
CA PRO A 19 9.80 -7.00 -15.85
C PRO A 19 8.59 -7.86 -15.51
N LEU A 20 8.80 -9.16 -15.26
CA LEU A 20 7.69 -10.07 -14.95
C LEU A 20 7.11 -9.81 -13.56
N ALA A 21 7.94 -9.53 -12.56
CA ALA A 21 7.51 -9.21 -11.21
C ALA A 21 6.66 -7.93 -11.18
N ILE A 22 7.04 -6.90 -11.93
CA ILE A 22 6.26 -5.66 -12.07
C ILE A 22 4.95 -5.94 -12.78
N THR A 23 4.96 -6.59 -13.95
CA THR A 23 3.73 -6.97 -14.68
C THR A 23 2.79 -7.83 -13.83
N SER A 24 3.34 -8.67 -12.96
CA SER A 24 2.55 -9.50 -12.05
C SER A 24 1.70 -8.71 -11.05
N TYR A 25 2.05 -7.46 -10.76
CA TYR A 25 1.23 -6.62 -9.89
C TYR A 25 -0.17 -6.38 -10.48
N ASN A 26 -0.26 -6.27 -11.82
CA ASN A 26 -1.52 -6.16 -12.55
C ASN A 26 -2.09 -7.55 -12.93
N HIS A 27 -1.24 -8.43 -13.46
CA HIS A 27 -1.69 -9.69 -14.06
C HIS A 27 -1.78 -10.88 -13.07
N GLY A 28 -1.12 -10.77 -11.93
CA GLY A 28 -0.93 -11.83 -10.95
C GLY A 28 0.32 -12.67 -11.18
N VAL A 29 1.02 -13.01 -10.10
CA VAL A 29 2.28 -13.79 -10.13
C VAL A 29 2.11 -15.19 -10.74
N GLY A 30 0.96 -15.83 -10.53
CA GLY A 30 0.67 -17.13 -11.16
C GLY A 30 0.39 -17.03 -12.66
N GLY A 31 -0.15 -15.90 -13.14
CA GLY A 31 -0.31 -15.63 -14.57
C GLY A 31 1.04 -15.43 -15.23
N MET A 32 1.88 -14.58 -14.64
CA MET A 32 3.23 -14.34 -15.17
C MET A 32 4.15 -15.56 -15.08
N ALA A 33 3.98 -16.44 -14.09
CA ALA A 33 4.71 -17.70 -14.04
C ALA A 33 4.36 -18.64 -15.21
N ARG A 34 3.09 -18.66 -15.66
CA ARG A 34 2.68 -19.41 -16.85
C ARG A 34 3.25 -18.80 -18.12
N ALA A 35 3.15 -17.48 -18.26
CA ALA A 35 3.78 -16.76 -19.38
C ALA A 35 5.29 -17.04 -19.45
N LYS A 36 6.00 -17.04 -18.30
CA LYS A 36 7.42 -17.39 -18.21
C LYS A 36 7.72 -18.81 -18.68
N GLY A 37 6.84 -19.75 -18.34
CA GLY A 37 6.98 -21.15 -18.78
C GLY A 37 6.89 -21.34 -20.29
N GLU A 38 6.14 -20.48 -20.99
CA GLU A 38 5.93 -20.58 -22.44
C GLU A 38 6.92 -19.72 -23.26
N PHE A 39 7.28 -18.53 -22.77
CA PHE A 39 8.05 -17.53 -23.52
C PHE A 39 9.39 -17.17 -22.88
N GLY A 40 9.76 -17.79 -21.76
CA GLY A 40 10.94 -17.40 -20.98
C GLY A 40 10.72 -16.08 -20.24
N ASP A 41 11.79 -15.39 -19.86
CA ASP A 41 11.73 -14.11 -19.13
C ASP A 41 11.77 -12.87 -20.02
N ASN A 42 11.78 -13.05 -21.34
CA ASN A 42 11.72 -11.97 -22.31
C ASN A 42 10.31 -11.35 -22.32
N ILE A 43 10.19 -10.18 -21.68
CA ILE A 43 8.92 -9.46 -21.59
C ILE A 43 8.38 -9.06 -22.97
N ASP A 44 9.23 -8.75 -23.94
CA ASP A 44 8.79 -8.35 -25.29
C ASP A 44 8.12 -9.52 -26.01
N ALA A 45 8.73 -10.72 -25.92
CA ALA A 45 8.17 -11.94 -26.47
C ALA A 45 6.82 -12.28 -25.81
N ILE A 46 6.70 -12.14 -24.49
CA ILE A 46 5.44 -12.33 -23.77
C ILE A 46 4.38 -11.32 -24.22
N VAL A 47 4.73 -10.03 -24.27
CA VAL A 47 3.79 -8.96 -24.64
C VAL A 47 3.30 -9.10 -26.08
N GLN A 48 4.09 -9.68 -26.98
CA GLN A 48 3.69 -9.93 -28.37
C GLN A 48 2.94 -11.25 -28.54
N GLY A 49 3.41 -12.33 -27.92
CA GLY A 49 2.99 -13.70 -28.24
C GLY A 49 2.10 -14.40 -27.21
N TYR A 50 2.13 -14.01 -25.93
CA TYR A 50 1.40 -14.75 -24.90
C TYR A 50 -0.11 -14.50 -25.00
N ALA A 51 -0.92 -15.55 -25.11
CA ALA A 51 -2.38 -15.45 -25.26
C ALA A 51 -3.16 -15.98 -24.03
N GLY A 52 -2.53 -16.02 -22.86
CA GLY A 52 -3.15 -16.52 -21.63
C GLY A 52 -4.41 -15.73 -21.22
N LYS A 53 -5.36 -16.43 -20.59
CA LYS A 53 -6.60 -15.84 -20.07
C LYS A 53 -6.30 -14.62 -19.18
N GLY A 54 -6.88 -13.48 -19.54
CA GLY A 54 -6.73 -12.22 -18.80
C GLY A 54 -5.45 -11.42 -19.14
N PHE A 55 -4.58 -11.92 -20.01
CA PHE A 55 -3.40 -11.16 -20.48
C PHE A 55 -3.78 -10.23 -21.65
N GLY A 56 -4.60 -9.23 -21.31
CA GLY A 56 -5.12 -8.23 -22.23
C GLY A 56 -4.29 -6.94 -22.26
N PHE A 57 -4.89 -5.87 -22.76
CA PHE A 57 -4.25 -4.56 -22.94
C PHE A 57 -3.52 -4.06 -21.68
N ALA A 58 -4.17 -4.05 -20.52
CA ALA A 58 -3.57 -3.54 -19.29
C ALA A 58 -2.32 -4.33 -18.87
N SER A 59 -2.40 -5.66 -18.88
CA SER A 59 -1.26 -6.51 -18.50
C SER A 59 -0.11 -6.42 -19.50
N ARG A 60 -0.41 -6.27 -20.79
CA ARG A 60 0.62 -6.10 -21.85
C ARG A 60 1.40 -4.79 -21.71
N ASN A 61 0.74 -3.71 -21.30
CA ASN A 61 1.36 -2.39 -21.23
C ASN A 61 1.96 -2.05 -19.87
N PHE A 62 1.64 -2.80 -18.81
CA PHE A 62 1.97 -2.42 -17.43
C PHE A 62 3.46 -2.15 -17.19
N TYR A 63 4.35 -2.98 -17.75
CA TYR A 63 5.79 -2.77 -17.58
C TYR A 63 6.28 -1.52 -18.34
N THR A 64 5.79 -1.30 -19.55
CA THR A 64 6.13 -0.11 -20.35
C THR A 64 5.61 1.18 -19.69
N GLU A 65 4.39 1.16 -19.16
CA GLU A 65 3.83 2.26 -18.36
C GLU A 65 4.67 2.54 -17.12
N PHE A 66 5.14 1.50 -16.41
CA PHE A 66 6.05 1.65 -15.29
C PHE A 66 7.37 2.30 -15.70
N LEU A 67 7.96 1.89 -16.83
CA LEU A 67 9.20 2.49 -17.34
C LEU A 67 9.00 3.98 -17.68
N ALA A 68 7.87 4.32 -18.32
CA ALA A 68 7.52 5.71 -18.62
C ALA A 68 7.33 6.54 -17.35
N ALA A 69 6.58 6.02 -16.37
CA ALA A 69 6.39 6.69 -15.09
C ALA A 69 7.72 6.89 -14.33
N ARG A 70 8.61 5.89 -14.37
CA ARG A 70 9.95 5.99 -13.78
C ARG A 70 10.79 7.06 -14.47
N GLU A 71 10.73 7.15 -15.79
CA GLU A 71 11.46 8.16 -16.57
C GLU A 71 10.98 9.58 -16.26
N ILE A 72 9.65 9.77 -16.19
CA ILE A 72 9.04 11.04 -15.80
C ILE A 72 9.43 11.41 -14.37
N ALA A 73 9.33 10.46 -13.43
CA ALA A 73 9.66 10.70 -12.02
C ALA A 73 11.15 11.03 -11.79
N ARG A 74 12.06 10.49 -12.61
CA ARG A 74 13.51 10.79 -12.52
C ARG A 74 13.89 12.11 -13.19
N ASN A 75 13.10 12.58 -14.15
CA ASN A 75 13.41 13.77 -14.94
C ASN A 75 12.20 14.74 -15.00
N PRO A 76 11.59 15.13 -13.87
CA PRO A 76 10.32 15.87 -13.90
C PRO A 76 10.42 17.19 -14.64
N GLN A 77 11.56 17.90 -14.56
CA GLN A 77 11.75 19.17 -15.25
C GLN A 77 11.72 19.05 -16.78
N ARG A 78 12.06 17.89 -17.34
CA ARG A 78 11.98 17.64 -18.79
C ARG A 78 10.53 17.57 -19.27
N PHE A 79 9.64 17.03 -18.45
CA PHE A 79 8.23 16.78 -18.80
C PHE A 79 7.29 17.85 -18.27
N PHE A 80 7.69 18.57 -17.23
CA PHE A 80 6.96 19.67 -16.56
C PHE A 80 7.90 20.88 -16.40
N PRO A 81 8.21 21.60 -17.50
CA PRO A 81 9.13 22.75 -17.48
C PRO A 81 8.64 23.89 -16.56
N GLU A 82 7.35 23.99 -16.30
CA GLU A 82 6.70 24.89 -15.35
C GLU A 82 6.98 24.54 -13.87
N GLY A 83 7.57 23.38 -13.62
CA GLY A 83 7.80 22.83 -12.29
C GLY A 83 6.68 21.91 -11.80
N VAL A 84 6.97 21.13 -10.76
CA VAL A 84 6.01 20.21 -10.13
C VAL A 84 5.61 20.75 -8.76
N ALA A 85 4.31 20.98 -8.57
CA ALA A 85 3.75 21.32 -7.27
C ALA A 85 3.52 20.03 -6.47
N TYR A 86 4.48 19.68 -5.62
CA TYR A 86 4.36 18.51 -4.74
C TYR A 86 3.37 18.78 -3.61
N GLU A 87 2.46 17.83 -3.37
CA GLU A 87 1.64 17.84 -2.17
C GLU A 87 2.53 17.67 -0.92
N PRO A 88 2.24 18.38 0.18
CA PRO A 88 2.94 18.16 1.43
C PRO A 88 2.74 16.72 1.91
N PRO A 89 3.72 16.13 2.63
CA PRO A 89 3.55 14.81 3.22
C PRO A 89 2.28 14.72 4.07
N LEU A 90 1.57 13.59 3.99
CA LEU A 90 0.42 13.32 4.84
C LEU A 90 0.83 13.41 6.32
N ASN A 91 0.31 14.42 7.01
CA ASN A 91 0.48 14.58 8.45
C ASN A 91 -0.57 13.72 9.15
N LEU A 92 -0.25 12.44 9.37
CA LEU A 92 -1.15 11.47 10.01
C LEU A 92 -0.39 10.70 11.08
N ASP A 93 -1.08 10.45 12.19
CA ASP A 93 -0.57 9.55 13.22
C ASP A 93 -0.73 8.10 12.75
N ARG A 94 0.16 7.22 13.22
CA ARG A 94 0.13 5.80 12.87
C ARG A 94 0.33 4.95 14.10
N ILE A 95 -0.49 3.91 14.19
CA ILE A 95 -0.36 2.89 15.22
C ILE A 95 -0.31 1.50 14.59
N ARG A 96 0.30 0.56 15.30
CA ARG A 96 0.31 -0.86 14.98
C ARG A 96 -0.43 -1.62 16.06
N LEU A 97 -1.54 -2.28 15.71
CA LEU A 97 -2.35 -3.02 16.68
C LEU A 97 -1.54 -4.14 17.33
N ARG A 98 -1.60 -4.27 18.65
CA ARG A 98 -1.02 -5.39 19.40
C ARG A 98 -1.93 -6.62 19.39
N GLN A 99 -3.24 -6.40 19.29
CA GLN A 99 -4.28 -7.41 19.36
C GLN A 99 -5.38 -7.14 18.34
N ALA A 100 -6.30 -8.08 18.15
CA ALA A 100 -7.45 -7.85 17.29
C ALA A 100 -8.43 -6.87 17.95
N VAL A 101 -8.85 -5.83 17.23
CA VAL A 101 -9.76 -4.80 17.74
C VAL A 101 -10.74 -4.39 16.64
N ASP A 102 -12.02 -4.20 16.97
CA ASP A 102 -13.00 -3.67 16.01
C ASP A 102 -12.85 -2.15 15.82
N ALA A 103 -13.30 -1.65 14.66
CA ALA A 103 -13.16 -0.25 14.30
C ALA A 103 -13.92 0.72 15.24
N PRO A 104 -15.17 0.45 15.68
CA PRO A 104 -15.85 1.26 16.68
C PRO A 104 -15.09 1.39 18.00
N THR A 105 -14.53 0.28 18.51
CA THR A 105 -13.69 0.27 19.71
C THR A 105 -12.45 1.13 19.52
N LEU A 106 -11.76 1.02 18.37
CA LEU A 106 -10.63 1.91 18.08
C LEU A 106 -11.03 3.39 18.03
N ALA A 107 -12.15 3.72 17.38
CA ALA A 107 -12.63 5.08 17.28
C ALA A 107 -12.93 5.68 18.66
N SER A 108 -13.67 4.95 19.50
CA SER A 108 -13.94 5.33 20.88
C SER A 108 -12.65 5.51 21.69
N TYR A 109 -11.73 4.56 21.54
CA TYR A 109 -10.52 4.52 22.33
C TYR A 109 -9.51 5.63 22.02
N TYR A 110 -9.32 5.90 20.72
CA TYR A 110 -8.47 7.00 20.27
C TYR A 110 -9.21 8.34 20.26
N GLU A 111 -10.48 8.35 20.70
CA GLU A 111 -11.35 9.52 20.74
C GLU A 111 -11.39 10.24 19.37
N VAL A 112 -11.63 9.47 18.31
CA VAL A 112 -11.73 9.97 16.93
C VAL A 112 -13.10 9.60 16.35
N ASN A 113 -13.55 10.35 15.36
CA ASN A 113 -14.76 10.01 14.64
C ASN A 113 -14.56 8.71 13.83
N LEU A 114 -15.54 7.80 13.88
CA LEU A 114 -15.44 6.51 13.19
C LEU A 114 -15.41 6.66 11.67
N ASP A 115 -16.19 7.57 11.10
CA ASP A 115 -16.23 7.81 9.64
C ASP A 115 -14.91 8.43 9.15
N GLU A 116 -14.31 9.32 9.95
CA GLU A 116 -12.98 9.85 9.68
C GLU A 116 -11.92 8.74 9.74
N LEU A 117 -11.97 7.89 10.78
CA LEU A 117 -11.08 6.73 10.90
C LEU A 117 -11.20 5.79 9.70
N ILE A 118 -12.42 5.49 9.24
CA ILE A 118 -12.67 4.67 8.04
C ILE A 118 -12.12 5.36 6.79
N THR A 119 -12.33 6.67 6.65
CA THR A 119 -11.88 7.46 5.50
C THR A 119 -10.36 7.46 5.36
N LEU A 120 -9.63 7.50 6.47
CA LEU A 120 -8.17 7.40 6.51
C LEU A 120 -7.67 5.98 6.21
N ASN A 121 -8.51 4.96 6.41
CA ASN A 121 -8.15 3.54 6.26
C ASN A 121 -8.96 2.84 5.16
N ARG A 122 -8.99 3.40 3.95
CA ARG A 122 -9.78 2.93 2.79
C ARG A 122 -9.56 1.47 2.36
N ALA A 123 -8.51 0.82 2.86
CA ALA A 123 -8.26 -0.61 2.63
C ALA A 123 -9.22 -1.52 3.42
N TRP A 124 -9.94 -0.98 4.41
CA TRP A 124 -10.90 -1.74 5.19
C TRP A 124 -12.13 -2.08 4.37
N LYS A 125 -12.68 -3.28 4.62
CA LYS A 125 -13.94 -3.73 4.02
C LYS A 125 -15.12 -3.30 4.91
N SER A 126 -16.32 -3.22 4.35
CA SER A 126 -17.55 -2.85 5.08
C SER A 126 -17.80 -3.68 6.37
N VAL A 127 -17.42 -4.96 6.37
CA VAL A 127 -17.51 -5.82 7.56
C VAL A 127 -16.58 -5.39 8.70
N ALA A 128 -15.46 -4.74 8.40
CA ALA A 128 -14.58 -4.14 9.40
C ALA A 128 -15.12 -2.78 9.87
N HIS A 129 -15.74 -1.99 8.98
CA HIS A 129 -16.35 -0.69 9.33
C HIS A 129 -17.43 -0.85 10.41
N SER A 130 -18.31 -1.85 10.24
CA SER A 130 -19.41 -2.15 11.16
C SER A 130 -19.01 -2.91 12.42
N GLY A 131 -17.72 -3.22 12.61
CA GLY A 131 -17.21 -4.00 13.74
C GLY A 131 -17.57 -5.49 13.71
N LYS A 132 -18.30 -5.98 12.68
CA LYS A 132 -18.66 -7.40 12.52
C LYS A 132 -17.46 -8.32 12.35
N ARG A 133 -16.33 -7.79 11.89
CA ARG A 133 -15.04 -8.49 11.87
C ARG A 133 -13.95 -7.57 12.45
N PRO A 134 -13.23 -8.00 13.50
CA PRO A 134 -12.17 -7.19 14.07
C PRO A 134 -11.00 -7.05 13.09
N LEU A 135 -10.28 -5.95 13.21
CA LEU A 135 -9.01 -5.72 12.52
C LEU A 135 -7.96 -6.58 13.20
N PRO A 136 -7.14 -7.35 12.46
CA PRO A 136 -6.21 -8.29 13.07
C PRO A 136 -5.02 -7.58 13.75
N ALA A 137 -4.41 -8.27 14.70
CA ALA A 137 -3.15 -7.85 15.30
C ALA A 137 -2.07 -7.60 14.23
N GLY A 138 -1.19 -6.62 14.47
CA GLY A 138 -0.17 -6.18 13.53
C GLY A 138 -0.67 -5.27 12.41
N SER A 139 -1.97 -5.01 12.33
CA SER A 139 -2.53 -4.05 11.36
C SER A 139 -2.00 -2.64 11.63
N MET A 140 -1.64 -1.96 10.55
CA MET A 140 -1.29 -0.54 10.56
C MET A 140 -2.56 0.29 10.43
N ILE A 141 -2.79 1.18 11.39
CA ILE A 141 -3.96 2.08 11.39
C ILE A 141 -3.47 3.51 11.29
N TRP A 142 -4.07 4.26 10.35
CA TRP A 142 -3.89 5.69 10.21
C TRP A 142 -4.90 6.42 11.08
N LEU A 143 -4.44 7.41 11.82
CA LEU A 143 -5.24 8.26 12.70
C LEU A 143 -5.09 9.74 12.26
N PRO A 144 -6.08 10.59 12.58
CA PRO A 144 -5.94 12.03 12.41
C PRO A 144 -4.68 12.57 13.09
N ALA A 145 -4.08 13.60 12.49
CA ALA A 145 -2.86 14.22 13.01
C ALA A 145 -3.00 14.63 14.49
N GLY A 146 -1.99 14.34 15.31
CA GLY A 146 -1.96 14.80 16.71
C GLY A 146 -2.90 14.05 17.65
N THR A 147 -3.56 12.98 17.19
CA THR A 147 -4.35 12.08 18.04
C THR A 147 -3.53 11.57 19.23
N MET A 148 -2.31 11.11 18.99
CA MET A 148 -1.44 10.57 20.03
C MET A 148 -0.99 11.66 21.02
N MET A 149 -0.69 12.86 20.52
CA MET A 149 -0.29 14.00 21.35
C MET A 149 -1.44 14.43 22.27
N ARG A 150 -2.66 14.53 21.74
CA ARG A 150 -3.87 14.88 22.49
C ARG A 150 -4.16 13.87 23.61
N LEU A 151 -4.04 12.58 23.33
CA LEU A 151 -4.23 11.53 24.35
C LEU A 151 -3.15 11.59 25.43
N ALA A 152 -1.90 11.88 25.06
CA ALA A 152 -0.81 12.04 26.02
C ALA A 152 -1.04 13.22 26.98
N GLN A 153 -1.48 14.37 26.45
CA GLN A 153 -1.78 15.57 27.25
C GLN A 153 -2.91 15.36 28.27
N ARG A 154 -3.84 14.44 28.00
CA ARG A 154 -4.95 14.10 28.90
C ARG A 154 -4.59 13.06 29.98
N GLY A 155 -3.32 12.66 30.08
CA GLY A 155 -2.88 11.59 30.99
C GLY A 155 -3.30 10.18 30.53
N ALA A 156 -3.84 10.05 29.31
CA ALA A 156 -4.27 8.79 28.73
C ALA A 156 -3.17 8.13 27.88
N ALA A 157 -1.90 8.52 28.02
CA ALA A 157 -0.78 7.94 27.26
C ALA A 157 -0.66 6.42 27.46
N SER A 158 -0.76 5.96 28.71
CA SER A 158 -0.74 4.54 29.06
C SER A 158 -1.94 3.81 28.46
N ARG A 159 -3.11 4.46 28.44
CA ARG A 159 -4.29 3.98 27.71
C ARG A 159 -3.95 3.90 26.22
N ALA A 160 -3.59 4.97 25.51
CA ALA A 160 -3.28 4.94 24.07
C ALA A 160 -2.33 3.81 23.59
N LEU A 161 -1.46 3.30 24.47
CA LEU A 161 -0.50 2.22 24.22
C LEU A 161 -1.01 0.78 24.46
N VAL A 162 -2.13 0.57 25.15
CA VAL A 162 -2.61 -0.80 25.49
C VAL A 162 -3.04 -1.55 24.24
N LEU A 163 -3.76 -0.88 23.33
CA LEU A 163 -4.25 -1.54 22.11
C LEU A 163 -3.21 -1.57 20.99
N ALA A 164 -2.25 -0.64 20.98
CA ALA A 164 -1.34 -0.47 19.85
C ALA A 164 -0.03 0.22 20.23
N GLU A 165 1.00 0.04 19.41
CA GLU A 165 2.25 0.79 19.51
C GLU A 165 2.27 1.94 18.49
N PRO A 166 2.71 3.15 18.87
CA PRO A 166 2.94 4.23 17.91
C PRO A 166 4.06 3.83 16.97
N VAL A 167 3.83 4.01 15.68
CA VAL A 167 4.87 3.79 14.67
C VAL A 167 5.53 5.14 14.40
N SER A 168 6.68 5.35 15.04
CA SER A 168 7.50 6.54 14.84
C SER A 168 7.64 6.83 13.36
N THR A 169 7.34 8.07 12.98
CA THR A 169 7.58 8.58 11.62
C THR A 169 9.05 8.93 11.41
N ALA A 170 9.96 8.51 12.30
CA ALA A 170 11.40 8.77 12.24
C ALA A 170 11.92 8.71 10.80
N ARG A 171 12.09 9.92 10.26
CA ARG A 171 12.67 10.37 8.99
C ARG A 171 12.96 9.25 7.99
N LEU A 172 12.09 9.13 6.98
CA LEU A 172 12.61 8.92 5.64
C LEU A 172 13.28 10.24 5.24
N ARG A 173 14.59 10.32 5.48
CA ARG A 173 15.45 11.33 4.85
C ARG A 173 15.64 10.97 3.39
#